data_AF-A0A3D4EQV8-F1
#
_entry.id   AF-A0A3D4EQV8-F1
#
_cell.length_a   1.000
_cell.length_b   1.000
_cell.length_c   1.000
_cell.angle_alpha   90.00
_cell.angle_beta   90.00
_cell.angle_gamma   90.00
#
_symmetry.space_group_name_H-M   'P 1'
#
loop_
_entity.id
_entity.type
_entity.pdbx_description
1 polymer ?
#
loop_
_entity_poly.entity_id
_entity_poly.type
_entity_poly.pdbx_seq_one_letter_code
_entity_poly.pdbx_strand_id
1 'polypeptide(L)'
;ALKIYKANPDGVMIVAPSDHWIENEKAFLTDLNTAFEACAEDASEEKLLVTLGIEPTFPHTGYGYIQYNASTAAVKGVEAFKEKPDYKTAKQFLAAGNYSWNAGIFIWSARAIIEAFEKYLPEMYALFNSGFEALNTETEQQFILDNYAKAENISIDYGILEKSGNVGVIPATFDWSDLGAWGALYDNLEKDQDKNVIVNAKTVMREAQGNLIRSEKGKVVVVERLKDYIVVDSDDVLVIMPKAKEQDVKIIRAEVEKQFGSDLV
;
A
#
# COMPACT_ATOMS: atom_id res chain seq x y z
N ALA A 1 -9.37 -4.61 15.27
CA ALA A 1 -10.84 -4.76 15.29
C ALA A 1 -11.39 -5.05 16.69
N LEU A 2 -11.04 -6.17 17.35
CA LEU A 2 -11.60 -6.54 18.67
C LEU A 2 -11.49 -5.43 19.74
N LYS A 3 -10.35 -4.73 19.84
CA LYS A 3 -10.18 -3.58 20.74
C LYS A 3 -11.20 -2.46 20.49
N ILE A 4 -11.42 -2.12 19.22
CA ILE A 4 -12.35 -1.08 18.78
C ILE A 4 -13.76 -1.53 19.09
N TYR A 5 -14.12 -2.78 18.75
CA TYR A 5 -15.43 -3.36 19.06
C TYR A 5 -15.75 -3.37 20.55
N LYS A 6 -14.77 -3.69 21.41
CA LYS A 6 -14.92 -3.65 22.87
C LYS A 6 -15.21 -2.24 23.41
N ALA A 7 -14.62 -1.21 22.79
CA ALA A 7 -14.84 0.18 23.18
C ALA A 7 -16.12 0.78 22.56
N ASN A 8 -16.42 0.40 21.32
CA ASN A 8 -17.57 0.86 20.55
C ASN A 8 -18.01 -0.24 19.55
N PRO A 9 -19.09 -0.98 19.85
CA PRO A 9 -19.61 -2.04 18.99
C PRO A 9 -20.04 -1.57 17.59
N ASP A 10 -20.40 -0.29 17.47
CA ASP A 10 -20.83 0.33 16.21
C ASP A 10 -19.69 1.12 15.54
N GLY A 11 -18.46 0.97 16.04
CA GLY A 11 -17.29 1.67 15.52
C GLY A 11 -16.97 1.26 14.09
N VAL A 12 -16.86 2.25 13.19
CA VAL A 12 -16.30 2.08 11.84
C VAL A 12 -14.83 2.50 11.87
N MET A 13 -13.98 1.72 11.19
CA MET A 13 -12.54 1.89 11.23
C MET A 13 -11.95 1.97 9.83
N ILE A 14 -10.83 2.69 9.75
CA ILE A 14 -9.92 2.70 8.61
C ILE A 14 -8.67 1.89 8.96
N VAL A 15 -8.21 1.08 8.02
CA VAL A 15 -6.88 0.48 8.00
C VAL A 15 -6.13 1.10 6.84
N ALA A 16 -5.02 1.77 7.11
CA ALA A 16 -4.22 2.44 6.09
C ALA A 16 -2.73 2.12 6.29
N PRO A 17 -1.97 1.88 5.22
CA PRO A 17 -0.52 1.77 5.29
C PRO A 17 0.10 3.11 5.73
N SER A 18 1.17 3.04 6.52
CA SER A 18 1.82 4.22 7.10
C SER A 18 2.84 4.88 6.18
N ASP A 19 3.12 4.28 5.04
CA ASP A 19 4.20 4.58 4.10
C ASP A 19 3.71 5.07 2.73
N HIS A 20 2.41 5.33 2.59
CA HIS A 20 1.82 5.88 1.37
C HIS A 20 1.89 7.41 1.34
N TRP A 21 1.93 7.97 0.13
CA TRP A 21 1.85 9.41 -0.13
C TRP A 21 0.53 9.77 -0.81
N ILE A 22 -0.15 10.77 -0.27
CA ILE A 22 -1.39 11.35 -0.78
C ILE A 22 -1.27 12.87 -0.63
N GLU A 23 -1.24 13.62 -1.73
CA GLU A 23 -1.14 15.08 -1.73
C GLU A 23 -2.52 15.75 -1.63
N ASN A 24 -3.52 15.22 -2.33
CA ASN A 24 -4.89 15.74 -2.35
C ASN A 24 -5.73 15.20 -1.18
N GLU A 25 -5.42 15.69 0.02
CA GLU A 25 -6.11 15.31 1.26
C GLU A 25 -7.63 15.52 1.19
N LYS A 26 -8.11 16.54 0.47
CA LYS A 26 -9.54 16.85 0.37
C LYS A 26 -10.30 15.77 -0.41
N ALA A 27 -9.74 15.31 -1.53
CA ALA A 27 -10.34 14.20 -2.29
C ALA A 27 -10.30 12.91 -1.47
N PHE A 28 -9.19 12.62 -0.79
CA PHE A 28 -9.08 11.47 0.10
C PHE A 28 -10.13 11.45 1.20
N LEU A 29 -10.33 12.58 1.90
CA LEU A 29 -11.36 12.69 2.93
C LEU A 29 -12.79 12.54 2.36
N THR A 30 -13.03 12.97 1.13
CA THR A 30 -14.33 12.82 0.46
C THR A 30 -14.63 11.34 0.19
N ASP A 31 -13.64 10.62 -0.36
CA ASP A 31 -13.77 9.19 -0.64
C ASP A 31 -13.87 8.37 0.66
N LEU A 32 -13.11 8.76 1.70
CA LEU A 32 -13.22 8.15 3.02
C LEU A 32 -14.61 8.34 3.63
N ASN A 33 -15.16 9.56 3.64
CA ASN A 33 -16.49 9.80 4.20
C ASN A 33 -17.55 8.96 3.51
N THR A 34 -17.46 8.83 2.17
CA THR A 34 -18.33 7.95 1.40
C THR A 34 -18.20 6.48 1.85
N ALA A 35 -16.98 6.00 2.09
CA ALA A 35 -16.74 4.64 2.59
C ALA A 35 -17.29 4.44 4.01
N PHE A 36 -17.08 5.43 4.90
CA PHE A 36 -17.57 5.40 6.27
C PHE A 36 -19.10 5.35 6.32
N GLU A 37 -19.77 6.21 5.56
CA GLU A 37 -21.24 6.22 5.44
C GLU A 37 -21.76 4.88 4.93
N ALA A 38 -21.18 4.36 3.84
CA ALA A 38 -21.58 3.07 3.28
C ALA A 38 -21.42 1.90 4.27
N CYS A 39 -20.34 1.88 5.06
CA CYS A 39 -20.11 0.84 6.07
C CYS A 39 -21.01 1.00 7.30
N ALA A 40 -21.34 2.24 7.68
CA ALA A 40 -22.19 2.53 8.83
C ALA A 40 -23.66 2.19 8.56
N GLU A 41 -24.13 2.42 7.34
CA GLU A 41 -25.52 2.18 6.93
C GLU A 41 -25.77 0.74 6.43
N ASP A 42 -24.73 -0.10 6.37
CA ASP A 42 -24.82 -1.44 5.82
C ASP A 42 -25.66 -2.40 6.67
N ALA A 43 -26.84 -2.72 6.13
CA ALA A 43 -27.81 -3.65 6.71
C ALA A 43 -27.76 -5.06 6.07
N SER A 44 -26.78 -5.34 5.20
CA SER A 44 -26.64 -6.66 4.56
C SER A 44 -26.38 -7.79 5.58
N GLU A 45 -26.69 -9.03 5.21
CA GLU A 45 -26.41 -10.21 6.03
C GLU A 45 -24.91 -10.49 6.12
N GLU A 46 -24.21 -10.49 4.98
CA GLU A 46 -22.74 -10.48 4.96
C GLU A 46 -22.26 -9.04 4.85
N LYS A 47 -21.65 -8.53 5.90
CA LYS A 47 -21.31 -7.11 6.02
C LYS A 47 -20.32 -6.62 4.97
N LEU A 48 -20.53 -5.38 4.54
CA LEU A 48 -19.74 -4.70 3.53
C LEU A 48 -18.30 -4.45 4.02
N LEU A 49 -17.33 -4.87 3.22
CA LEU A 49 -15.92 -4.53 3.37
C LEU A 49 -15.50 -3.61 2.22
N VAL A 50 -15.13 -2.36 2.51
CA VAL A 50 -14.78 -1.37 1.48
C VAL A 50 -13.27 -1.21 1.34
N THR A 51 -12.80 -1.06 0.12
CA THR A 51 -11.43 -0.66 -0.21
C THR A 51 -11.41 0.56 -1.14
N LEU A 52 -10.28 1.25 -1.22
CA LEU A 52 -10.06 2.36 -2.15
C LEU A 52 -9.25 1.87 -3.36
N GLY A 53 -9.79 2.11 -4.55
CA GLY A 53 -9.20 1.68 -5.81
C GLY A 53 -8.60 2.85 -6.58
N ILE A 54 -7.29 2.86 -6.82
CA ILE A 54 -6.63 3.92 -7.58
C ILE A 54 -6.76 3.67 -9.08
N GLU A 55 -7.06 4.70 -9.87
CA GLU A 55 -7.14 4.57 -11.33
C GLU A 55 -5.77 4.19 -11.92
N PRO A 56 -5.65 3.06 -12.64
CA PRO A 56 -4.37 2.63 -13.21
C PRO A 56 -3.98 3.53 -14.39
N THR A 57 -2.85 4.22 -14.26
CA THR A 57 -2.32 5.08 -15.34
C THR A 57 -1.33 4.36 -16.26
N PHE A 58 -0.82 3.21 -15.82
CA PHE A 58 0.08 2.34 -16.58
C PHE A 58 0.00 0.88 -16.08
N PRO A 59 0.48 -0.13 -16.83
CA PRO A 59 0.35 -1.54 -16.43
C PRO A 59 1.41 -1.95 -15.39
N HIS A 60 1.28 -1.44 -14.15
CA HIS A 60 2.19 -1.75 -13.05
C HIS A 60 2.05 -3.23 -12.63
N THR A 61 3.15 -3.97 -12.52
CA THR A 61 3.15 -5.42 -12.18
C THR A 61 3.38 -5.68 -10.70
N GLY A 62 3.75 -4.66 -9.93
CA GLY A 62 3.99 -4.76 -8.48
C GLY A 62 2.75 -4.51 -7.62
N TYR A 63 1.63 -4.09 -8.21
CA TYR A 63 0.39 -3.78 -7.49
C TYR A 63 -0.64 -4.89 -7.64
N GLY A 64 -1.50 -5.02 -6.63
CA GLY A 64 -2.76 -5.74 -6.76
C GLY A 64 -3.75 -4.93 -7.59
N TYR A 65 -4.61 -5.62 -8.34
CA TYR A 65 -5.71 -5.04 -9.10
C TYR A 65 -7.04 -5.52 -8.57
N ILE A 66 -8.05 -4.65 -8.62
CA ILE A 66 -9.41 -4.89 -8.20
C ILE A 66 -10.27 -4.74 -9.44
N GLN A 67 -10.90 -5.83 -9.86
CA GLN A 67 -11.96 -5.79 -10.86
C GLN A 67 -13.26 -5.41 -10.18
N TYR A 68 -14.02 -4.48 -10.76
CA TYR A 68 -15.31 -4.10 -10.24
C TYR A 68 -16.39 -4.07 -11.32
N ASN A 69 -17.63 -4.16 -10.86
CA ASN A 69 -18.80 -4.16 -11.75
C ASN A 69 -19.05 -2.79 -12.39
N ALA A 70 -19.81 -2.77 -13.49
CA ALA A 70 -20.13 -1.54 -14.22
C ALA A 70 -21.18 -0.63 -13.52
N SER A 71 -21.37 -0.76 -12.20
CA SER A 71 -22.32 0.04 -11.44
C SER A 71 -21.94 1.53 -11.46
N THR A 72 -22.95 2.40 -11.44
CA THR A 72 -22.80 3.85 -11.25
C THR A 72 -22.86 4.26 -9.78
N ALA A 73 -23.02 3.31 -8.85
CA ALA A 73 -22.94 3.58 -7.43
C ALA A 73 -21.54 4.07 -7.03
N ALA A 74 -21.46 4.89 -5.98
CA ALA A 74 -20.19 5.39 -5.45
C ALA A 74 -19.30 4.24 -4.93
N VAL A 75 -19.92 3.28 -4.24
CA VAL A 75 -19.30 1.99 -3.89
C VAL A 75 -19.69 0.96 -4.95
N LYS A 76 -18.70 0.49 -5.71
CA LYS A 76 -18.89 -0.54 -6.74
C LYS A 76 -18.62 -1.91 -6.17
N GLY A 77 -19.35 -2.92 -6.62
CA GLY A 77 -19.12 -4.29 -6.18
C GLY A 77 -17.84 -4.84 -6.80
N VAL A 78 -16.98 -5.43 -5.97
CA VAL A 78 -15.75 -6.09 -6.42
C VAL A 78 -16.11 -7.47 -6.99
N GLU A 79 -15.59 -7.76 -8.18
CA GLU A 79 -15.77 -9.04 -8.87
C GLU A 79 -14.57 -9.97 -8.64
N ALA A 80 -13.36 -9.42 -8.56
CA ALA A 80 -12.15 -10.19 -8.34
C ALA A 80 -10.98 -9.31 -7.86
N PHE A 81 -10.14 -9.88 -7.00
CA PHE A 81 -8.79 -9.39 -6.77
C PHE A 81 -7.80 -10.14 -7.67
N LYS A 82 -6.75 -9.44 -8.11
CA LYS A 82 -5.68 -9.95 -8.96
C LYS A 82 -4.35 -9.43 -8.46
N GLU A 83 -3.62 -10.25 -7.70
CA GLU A 83 -2.34 -9.84 -7.13
C GLU A 83 -1.20 -9.94 -8.15
N LYS A 84 -0.47 -8.83 -8.33
CA LYS A 84 0.82 -8.75 -9.06
C LYS A 84 0.82 -9.49 -10.40
N PRO A 85 -0.07 -9.11 -11.34
CA PRO A 85 -0.13 -9.74 -12.65
C PRO A 85 1.16 -9.51 -13.46
N ASP A 86 1.42 -10.37 -14.45
CA ASP A 86 2.43 -10.07 -15.46
C ASP A 86 2.05 -8.83 -16.30
N TYR A 87 3.03 -8.25 -16.98
CA TYR A 87 2.85 -7.01 -17.74
C TYR A 87 1.80 -7.12 -18.88
N LYS A 88 1.67 -8.27 -19.52
CA LYS A 88 0.68 -8.50 -20.59
C LYS A 88 -0.73 -8.52 -20.00
N THR A 89 -0.90 -9.18 -18.85
CA THR A 89 -2.15 -9.24 -18.11
C THR A 89 -2.53 -7.87 -17.56
N ALA A 90 -1.59 -7.13 -16.97
CA ALA A 90 -1.82 -5.75 -16.52
C ALA A 90 -2.28 -4.82 -17.66
N LYS A 91 -1.70 -4.94 -18.86
CA LYS A 91 -2.18 -4.21 -20.05
C LYS A 91 -3.63 -4.50 -20.40
N GLN A 92 -4.08 -5.75 -20.25
CA GLN A 92 -5.46 -6.13 -20.51
C GLN A 92 -6.41 -5.49 -19.49
N PHE A 93 -6.00 -5.41 -18.22
CA PHE A 93 -6.78 -4.75 -17.17
C PHE A 93 -7.03 -3.28 -17.47
N LEU A 94 -5.98 -2.55 -17.89
CA LEU A 94 -6.11 -1.15 -18.32
C LEU A 94 -7.05 -1.00 -19.51
N ALA A 95 -6.94 -1.89 -20.51
CA ALA A 95 -7.80 -1.84 -21.69
C ALA A 95 -9.27 -2.16 -21.37
N ALA A 96 -9.54 -2.95 -20.32
CA ALA A 96 -10.89 -3.29 -19.90
C ALA A 96 -11.59 -2.10 -19.19
N GLY A 97 -10.83 -1.22 -18.54
CA GLY A 97 -11.35 0.01 -17.92
C GLY A 97 -12.20 -0.19 -16.67
N ASN A 98 -12.36 -1.42 -16.18
CA ASN A 98 -13.08 -1.79 -14.97
C ASN A 98 -12.16 -2.36 -13.88
N TYR A 99 -10.88 -1.97 -13.91
CA TYR A 99 -9.89 -2.34 -12.92
C TYR A 99 -9.32 -1.09 -12.23
N SER A 100 -9.03 -1.22 -10.94
CA SER A 100 -8.28 -0.24 -10.15
C SER A 100 -7.10 -0.91 -9.45
N TRP A 101 -6.04 -0.17 -9.13
CA TRP A 101 -5.01 -0.66 -8.22
C TRP A 101 -5.57 -0.74 -6.80
N ASN A 102 -5.19 -1.78 -6.06
CA ASN A 102 -5.49 -1.91 -4.64
C ASN A 102 -4.56 -0.99 -3.84
N ALA A 103 -5.12 0.05 -3.22
CA ALA A 103 -4.35 1.00 -2.41
C ALA A 103 -3.94 0.43 -1.05
N GLY A 104 -4.37 -0.79 -0.68
CA GLY A 104 -4.15 -1.36 0.66
C GLY A 104 -4.85 -0.58 1.77
N ILE A 105 -5.77 0.33 1.42
CA ILE A 105 -6.59 1.10 2.35
C ILE A 105 -7.96 0.45 2.41
N PHE A 106 -8.42 0.20 3.64
CA PHE A 106 -9.65 -0.52 3.89
C PHE A 106 -10.52 0.19 4.93
N ILE A 107 -11.84 0.11 4.74
CA ILE A 107 -12.85 0.73 5.60
C ILE A 107 -13.95 -0.30 5.85
N TRP A 108 -14.30 -0.49 7.11
CA TRP A 108 -15.38 -1.40 7.53
C TRP A 108 -15.78 -1.14 8.98
N SER A 109 -16.95 -1.62 9.38
CA SER A 109 -17.29 -1.69 10.80
C SER A 109 -16.42 -2.70 11.53
N ALA A 110 -16.14 -2.46 12.81
CA ALA A 110 -15.39 -3.40 13.64
C ALA A 110 -16.10 -4.76 13.72
N ARG A 111 -17.44 -4.74 13.76
CA ARG A 111 -18.28 -5.95 13.67
C ARG A 111 -18.07 -6.69 12.36
N ALA A 112 -18.15 -6.01 11.21
CA ALA A 112 -18.02 -6.62 9.89
C ALA A 112 -16.73 -7.43 9.74
N ILE A 113 -15.60 -6.83 10.10
CA ILE A 113 -14.32 -7.52 9.95
C ILE A 113 -14.15 -8.65 10.97
N ILE A 114 -14.71 -8.54 12.19
CA ILE A 114 -14.69 -9.63 13.18
C ILE A 114 -15.49 -10.83 12.66
N GLU A 115 -16.71 -10.61 12.14
CA GLU A 115 -17.54 -11.65 11.54
C GLU A 115 -16.83 -12.31 10.34
N ALA A 116 -16.13 -11.51 9.53
CA ALA A 116 -15.32 -12.02 8.43
C ALA A 116 -14.13 -12.88 8.91
N PHE A 117 -13.43 -12.49 9.97
CA PHE A 117 -12.40 -13.32 10.60
C PHE A 117 -12.99 -14.62 11.15
N GLU A 118 -14.13 -14.56 11.85
CA GLU A 118 -14.81 -15.75 12.37
C GLU A 118 -15.20 -16.73 11.26
N LYS A 119 -15.68 -16.21 10.12
CA LYS A 119 -16.11 -17.02 8.97
C LYS A 119 -14.94 -17.58 8.16
N TYR A 120 -13.95 -16.75 7.82
CA TYR A 120 -12.92 -17.08 6.83
C TYR A 120 -11.56 -17.47 7.41
N LEU A 121 -11.28 -17.09 8.66
CA LEU A 121 -10.06 -17.39 9.41
C LEU A 121 -10.40 -17.76 10.88
N PRO A 122 -11.23 -18.80 11.12
CA PRO A 122 -11.78 -19.10 12.45
C PRO A 122 -10.71 -19.36 13.52
N GLU A 123 -9.57 -19.94 13.14
CA GLU A 123 -8.45 -20.18 14.07
C GLU A 123 -7.79 -18.86 14.52
N MET A 124 -7.59 -17.92 13.59
CA MET A 124 -7.07 -16.58 13.88
C MET A 124 -8.03 -15.82 14.80
N TYR A 125 -9.33 -15.88 14.49
CA TYR A 125 -10.37 -15.29 15.33
C TYR A 125 -10.35 -15.89 16.74
N ALA A 126 -10.41 -17.21 16.88
CA ALA A 126 -10.45 -17.89 18.16
C ALA A 126 -9.20 -17.58 19.02
N LEU A 127 -8.02 -17.54 18.40
CA LEU A 127 -6.76 -17.22 19.06
C LEU A 127 -6.82 -15.86 19.77
N PHE A 128 -7.19 -14.80 19.05
CA PHE A 128 -7.22 -13.45 19.62
C PHE A 128 -8.48 -13.15 20.44
N ASN A 129 -9.61 -13.77 20.10
CA ASN A 129 -10.85 -13.62 20.86
C ASN A 129 -10.78 -14.29 22.24
N SER A 130 -9.92 -15.31 22.42
CA SER A 130 -9.68 -15.93 23.74
C SER A 130 -9.18 -14.94 24.81
N GLY A 131 -8.52 -13.85 24.39
CA GLY A 131 -8.07 -12.76 25.27
C GLY A 131 -8.90 -11.50 25.16
N PHE A 132 -10.15 -11.56 24.70
CA PHE A 132 -11.02 -10.39 24.56
C PHE A 132 -11.08 -9.54 25.84
N GLU A 133 -11.11 -10.19 27.01
CA GLU A 133 -11.11 -9.50 28.31
C GLU A 133 -9.78 -8.79 28.62
N ALA A 134 -8.64 -9.29 28.12
CA ALA A 134 -7.34 -8.66 28.30
C ALA A 134 -7.18 -7.38 27.45
N LEU A 135 -7.92 -7.25 26.35
CA LEU A 135 -7.85 -6.08 25.46
C LEU A 135 -8.29 -4.80 26.18
N ASN A 136 -7.57 -3.69 25.90
CA ASN A 136 -7.73 -2.38 26.53
C ASN A 136 -7.40 -2.38 28.05
N THR A 137 -6.56 -3.30 28.51
CA THR A 137 -6.11 -3.38 29.92
C THR A 137 -4.58 -3.49 30.01
N GLU A 138 -4.04 -3.44 31.23
CA GLU A 138 -2.59 -3.58 31.47
C GLU A 138 -2.03 -4.95 31.05
N THR A 139 -2.87 -5.99 30.94
CA THR A 139 -2.42 -7.34 30.54
C THR A 139 -2.40 -7.55 29.02
N GLU A 140 -2.88 -6.58 28.23
CA GLU A 140 -2.99 -6.69 26.78
C GLU A 140 -1.64 -7.00 26.12
N GLN A 141 -0.59 -6.25 26.48
CA GLN A 141 0.72 -6.39 25.84
C GLN A 141 1.27 -7.81 26.02
N GLN A 142 1.14 -8.37 27.23
CA GLN A 142 1.59 -9.74 27.50
C GLN A 142 0.75 -10.76 26.72
N PHE A 143 -0.57 -10.58 26.68
CA PHE A 143 -1.45 -11.44 25.90
C PHE A 143 -1.08 -11.47 24.41
N ILE A 144 -0.77 -10.30 23.82
CA ILE A 144 -0.34 -10.22 22.42
C ILE A 144 1.00 -10.94 22.21
N LEU A 145 2.00 -10.67 23.06
CA LEU A 145 3.32 -11.32 22.97
C LEU A 145 3.22 -12.86 23.01
N ASP A 146 2.38 -13.39 23.89
CA ASP A 146 2.24 -14.84 24.09
C ASP A 146 1.49 -15.54 22.94
N ASN A 147 0.74 -14.80 22.12
CA ASN A 147 -0.16 -15.37 21.12
C ASN A 147 0.17 -14.98 19.67
N TYR A 148 0.81 -13.84 19.42
CA TYR A 148 1.07 -13.36 18.06
C TYR A 148 1.92 -14.34 17.24
N ALA A 149 2.92 -14.99 17.85
CA ALA A 149 3.76 -15.98 17.17
C ALA A 149 3.00 -17.26 16.75
N LYS A 150 1.79 -17.48 17.28
CA LYS A 150 0.91 -18.61 16.92
C LYS A 150 -0.02 -18.28 15.75
N ALA A 151 -0.11 -17.00 15.38
CA ALA A 151 -0.95 -16.54 14.28
C ALA A 151 -0.37 -16.99 12.94
N GLU A 152 -1.25 -17.34 12.00
CA GLU A 152 -0.86 -17.61 10.62
C GLU A 152 -0.30 -16.34 9.95
N ASN A 153 0.79 -16.47 9.19
CA ASN A 153 1.32 -15.37 8.38
C ASN A 153 0.56 -15.29 7.05
N ILE A 154 -0.57 -14.58 7.05
CA ILE A 154 -1.45 -14.40 5.89
C ILE A 154 -1.90 -12.94 5.76
N SER A 155 -2.04 -12.44 4.52
CA SER A 155 -2.56 -11.08 4.28
C SER A 155 -4.08 -11.03 4.38
N ILE A 156 -4.62 -9.83 4.61
CA ILE A 156 -6.06 -9.62 4.67
C ILE A 156 -6.74 -9.86 3.32
N ASP A 157 -6.05 -9.57 2.22
CA ASP A 157 -6.53 -9.74 0.85
C ASP A 157 -6.83 -11.21 0.57
N TYR A 158 -5.86 -12.10 0.77
CA TYR A 158 -6.03 -13.55 0.60
C TYR A 158 -6.89 -14.18 1.70
N GLY A 159 -6.72 -13.73 2.93
CA GLY A 159 -7.37 -14.32 4.10
C GLY A 159 -8.87 -14.10 4.12
N ILE A 160 -9.32 -12.91 3.71
CA ILE A 160 -10.69 -12.42 3.85
C ILE A 160 -11.26 -11.87 2.54
N LEU A 161 -10.61 -10.88 1.92
CA LEU A 161 -11.25 -10.12 0.83
C LEU A 161 -11.54 -10.97 -0.41
N GLU A 162 -10.64 -11.87 -0.80
CA GLU A 162 -10.85 -12.79 -1.91
C GLU A 162 -11.95 -13.82 -1.66
N LYS A 163 -12.32 -14.05 -0.40
CA LYS A 163 -13.31 -15.05 0.01
C LYS A 163 -14.67 -14.43 0.35
N SER A 164 -14.71 -13.13 0.65
CA SER A 164 -15.93 -12.43 1.03
C SER A 164 -16.86 -12.19 -0.16
N GLY A 165 -18.16 -12.39 0.06
CA GLY A 165 -19.20 -12.17 -0.93
C GLY A 165 -19.68 -10.72 -1.02
N ASN A 166 -19.28 -9.84 -0.10
CA ASN A 166 -19.74 -8.45 -0.05
C ASN A 166 -18.56 -7.47 0.11
N VAL A 167 -17.77 -7.35 -0.95
CA VAL A 167 -16.64 -6.41 -1.02
C VAL A 167 -16.98 -5.27 -1.97
N GLY A 168 -16.80 -4.05 -1.49
CA GLY A 168 -16.98 -2.82 -2.24
C GLY A 168 -15.66 -2.12 -2.53
N VAL A 169 -15.58 -1.43 -3.67
CA VAL A 169 -14.48 -0.53 -3.99
C VAL A 169 -15.03 0.85 -4.32
N ILE A 170 -14.40 1.88 -3.75
CA ILE A 170 -14.58 3.26 -4.19
C ILE A 170 -13.45 3.58 -5.16
N PRO A 171 -13.73 3.87 -6.44
CA PRO A 171 -12.74 4.41 -7.34
C PRO A 171 -12.28 5.78 -6.81
N ALA A 172 -11.04 5.83 -6.35
CA ALA A 172 -10.46 6.99 -5.71
C ALA A 172 -10.29 8.15 -6.69
N THR A 173 -10.50 9.36 -6.19
CA THR A 173 -10.33 10.62 -6.94
C THR A 173 -9.09 11.42 -6.53
N PHE A 174 -8.38 10.94 -5.50
CA PHE A 174 -7.12 11.51 -5.02
C PHE A 174 -5.90 10.93 -5.75
N ASP A 175 -4.80 11.68 -5.74
CA ASP A 175 -3.49 11.15 -6.12
C ASP A 175 -2.96 10.20 -5.06
N TRP A 176 -2.24 9.16 -5.50
CA TRP A 176 -1.71 8.16 -4.59
C TRP A 176 -0.39 7.61 -5.12
N SER A 177 0.52 7.34 -4.19
CA SER A 177 1.76 6.63 -4.43
C SER A 177 2.07 5.75 -3.22
N ASP A 178 2.46 4.50 -3.45
CA ASP A 178 2.94 3.62 -2.39
C ASP A 178 4.37 3.95 -1.94
N LEU A 179 5.02 4.93 -2.58
CA LEU A 179 6.43 5.30 -2.40
C LEU A 179 7.41 4.10 -2.46
N GLY A 180 6.96 2.95 -2.97
CA GLY A 180 7.70 1.68 -2.95
C GLY A 180 8.87 1.65 -3.93
N ALA A 181 8.98 2.64 -4.81
CA ALA A 181 10.02 2.76 -5.81
C ALA A 181 10.58 4.19 -5.92
N TRP A 182 11.84 4.26 -6.30
CA TRP A 182 12.61 5.50 -6.49
C TRP A 182 12.01 6.40 -7.58
N GLY A 183 11.40 5.84 -8.62
CA GLY A 183 10.71 6.55 -9.68
C GLY A 183 9.49 7.28 -9.17
N ALA A 184 8.76 6.72 -8.21
CA ALA A 184 7.65 7.41 -7.57
C ALA A 184 8.15 8.68 -6.84
N LEU A 185 9.30 8.63 -6.17
CA LEU A 185 9.94 9.83 -5.60
C LEU A 185 10.33 10.83 -6.70
N TYR A 186 10.91 10.36 -7.80
CA TYR A 186 11.28 11.23 -8.92
C TYR A 186 10.06 11.94 -9.53
N ASP A 187 8.94 11.25 -9.66
CA ASP A 187 7.73 11.80 -10.27
C ASP A 187 7.06 12.85 -9.38
N ASN A 188 7.03 12.63 -8.06
CA ASN A 188 6.33 13.47 -7.09
C ASN A 188 7.17 14.65 -6.55
N LEU A 189 8.49 14.62 -6.67
CA LEU A 189 9.35 15.69 -6.17
C LEU A 189 9.61 16.80 -7.20
N GLU A 190 9.94 17.99 -6.68
CA GLU A 190 10.33 19.14 -7.47
C GLU A 190 11.59 18.83 -8.29
N LYS A 191 11.56 19.28 -9.54
CA LYS A 191 12.59 19.04 -10.54
C LYS A 191 13.31 20.35 -10.85
N ASP A 192 14.62 20.29 -11.01
CA ASP A 192 15.40 21.42 -11.50
C ASP A 192 15.18 21.66 -13.02
N GLN A 193 15.90 22.64 -13.57
CA GLN A 193 15.78 23.02 -14.99
C GLN A 193 16.14 21.89 -15.96
N ASP A 194 17.01 20.96 -15.55
CA ASP A 194 17.44 19.79 -16.30
C ASP A 194 16.65 18.53 -15.90
N LYS A 195 15.52 18.70 -15.21
CA LYS A 195 14.64 17.65 -14.72
C LYS A 195 15.28 16.71 -13.69
N ASN A 196 16.36 17.11 -13.02
CA ASN A 196 16.90 16.32 -11.92
C ASN A 196 16.08 16.54 -10.65
N VAL A 197 15.94 15.50 -9.84
CA VAL A 197 15.40 15.55 -8.49
C VAL A 197 16.55 15.39 -7.51
N ILE A 198 16.67 16.33 -6.56
CA ILE A 198 17.78 16.36 -5.59
C ILE A 198 17.20 16.28 -4.18
N VAL A 199 17.59 15.25 -3.43
CA VAL A 199 17.11 14.99 -2.08
C VAL A 199 18.29 15.00 -1.11
N ASN A 200 18.28 15.91 -0.15
CA ASN A 200 19.27 16.03 0.93
C ASN A 200 20.75 16.20 0.47
N ALA A 201 21.03 16.49 -0.79
CA ALA A 201 22.38 16.66 -1.32
C ALA A 201 22.65 18.09 -1.80
N LYS A 202 23.93 18.49 -1.80
CA LYS A 202 24.42 19.62 -2.60
C LYS A 202 24.97 19.06 -3.90
N THR A 203 24.62 19.61 -5.06
CA THR A 203 25.03 19.04 -6.34
C THR A 203 25.85 20.01 -7.19
N VAL A 204 26.77 19.45 -7.98
CA VAL A 204 27.37 20.11 -9.14
C VAL A 204 27.06 19.25 -10.35
N MET A 205 26.23 19.75 -11.25
CA MET A 205 25.72 19.02 -12.41
C MET A 205 26.32 19.58 -13.69
N ARG A 206 26.90 18.73 -14.55
CA ARG A 206 27.43 19.12 -15.87
C ARG A 206 26.94 18.13 -16.92
N GLU A 207 26.17 18.59 -17.91
CA GLU A 207 25.56 17.72 -18.94
C GLU A 207 24.70 16.57 -18.34
N ALA A 208 24.14 16.76 -17.15
CA ALA A 208 23.40 15.74 -16.41
C ALA A 208 21.91 16.07 -16.34
N GLN A 209 21.06 15.11 -16.73
CA GLN A 209 19.64 15.36 -16.97
C GLN A 209 18.75 14.22 -16.48
N GLY A 210 17.60 14.54 -15.88
CA GLY A 210 16.58 13.55 -15.54
C GLY A 210 16.98 12.56 -14.45
N ASN A 211 17.97 12.89 -13.61
CA ASN A 211 18.46 12.00 -12.57
C ASN A 211 17.70 12.19 -11.25
N LEU A 212 17.61 11.13 -10.44
CA LEU A 212 17.25 11.22 -9.02
C LEU A 212 18.52 11.08 -8.20
N ILE A 213 18.87 12.09 -7.40
CA ILE A 213 20.06 12.08 -6.55
C ILE A 213 19.64 12.25 -5.10
N ARG A 214 19.84 11.21 -4.28
CA ARG A 214 19.67 11.26 -2.83
C ARG A 214 21.00 10.97 -2.16
N SER A 215 21.38 11.78 -1.17
CA SER A 215 22.56 11.57 -0.33
C SER A 215 22.30 12.09 1.08
N GLU A 216 23.28 11.93 1.97
CA GLU A 216 23.23 12.49 3.31
C GLU A 216 23.29 14.02 3.31
N LYS A 217 22.63 14.62 4.30
CA LYS A 217 22.51 16.07 4.43
C LYS A 217 23.87 16.74 4.42
N GLY A 218 24.13 17.52 3.37
CA GLY A 218 25.33 18.36 3.25
C GLY A 218 26.47 17.75 2.45
N LYS A 219 26.38 16.48 2.05
CA LYS A 219 27.33 15.86 1.12
C LYS A 219 27.24 16.53 -0.25
N VAL A 220 28.39 16.73 -0.89
CA VAL A 220 28.50 17.31 -2.23
C VAL A 220 28.62 16.16 -3.24
N VAL A 221 27.67 16.09 -4.16
CA VAL A 221 27.62 15.10 -5.24
C VAL A 221 27.92 15.79 -6.56
N VAL A 222 28.95 15.34 -7.26
CA VAL A 222 29.35 15.89 -8.57
C VAL A 222 28.97 14.89 -9.64
N VAL A 223 28.16 15.30 -10.61
CA VAL A 223 27.66 14.44 -11.68
C VAL A 223 27.95 15.06 -13.02
N GLU A 224 28.62 14.31 -13.90
CA GLU A 224 28.94 14.71 -15.26
C GLU A 224 28.38 13.68 -16.25
N ARG A 225 27.61 14.16 -17.24
CA ARG A 225 27.08 13.38 -18.37
C ARG A 225 26.15 12.21 -18.04
N LEU A 226 25.66 12.14 -16.80
CA LEU A 226 24.71 11.10 -16.38
C LEU A 226 23.28 11.51 -16.74
N LYS A 227 22.53 10.60 -17.37
CA LYS A 227 21.16 10.86 -17.82
C LYS A 227 20.20 9.74 -17.47
N ASP A 228 19.09 10.09 -16.85
CA ASP A 228 18.05 9.15 -16.43
C ASP A 228 18.54 8.03 -15.50
N TYR A 229 19.38 8.39 -14.52
CA TYR A 229 19.84 7.49 -13.46
C TYR A 229 19.24 7.83 -12.10
N ILE A 230 19.16 6.80 -11.26
CA ILE A 230 18.96 6.89 -9.83
C ILE A 230 20.34 6.78 -9.17
N VAL A 231 20.69 7.75 -8.34
CA VAL A 231 21.91 7.81 -7.53
C VAL A 231 21.48 7.94 -6.07
N VAL A 232 21.76 6.91 -5.30
CA VAL A 232 21.34 6.77 -3.91
C VAL A 232 22.54 6.53 -3.04
N ASP A 233 22.77 7.40 -2.10
CA ASP A 233 23.82 7.26 -1.12
C ASP A 233 23.17 7.19 0.26
N SER A 234 23.36 6.05 0.94
CA SER A 234 22.88 5.79 2.30
C SER A 234 23.92 4.99 3.04
N ASP A 235 24.44 5.52 4.15
CA ASP A 235 25.34 4.82 5.04
C ASP A 235 26.55 4.24 4.28
N ASP A 236 26.68 2.92 4.23
CA ASP A 236 27.78 2.20 3.57
C ASP A 236 27.49 1.81 2.11
N VAL A 237 26.33 2.18 1.56
CA VAL A 237 25.88 1.73 0.23
C VAL A 237 25.56 2.90 -0.70
N LEU A 238 26.20 2.87 -1.88
CA LEU A 238 25.92 3.75 -3.02
C LEU A 238 25.32 2.94 -4.16
N VAL A 239 24.06 3.21 -4.49
CA VAL A 239 23.38 2.62 -5.65
C VAL A 239 23.40 3.62 -6.80
N ILE A 240 23.87 3.19 -7.96
CA ILE A 240 23.81 3.94 -9.22
C ILE A 240 23.21 3.03 -10.27
N MET A 241 21.99 3.31 -10.71
CA MET A 241 21.29 2.45 -11.67
C MET A 241 20.42 3.25 -12.65
N PRO A 242 20.16 2.72 -13.86
CA PRO A 242 19.22 3.35 -14.78
C PRO A 242 17.83 3.44 -14.15
N LYS A 243 17.20 4.61 -14.24
CA LYS A 243 15.84 4.85 -13.73
C LYS A 243 14.82 3.87 -14.33
N ALA A 244 14.98 3.53 -15.61
CA ALA A 244 14.14 2.55 -16.31
C ALA A 244 14.22 1.11 -15.76
N LYS A 245 15.17 0.84 -14.85
CA LYS A 245 15.41 -0.48 -14.24
C LYS A 245 15.15 -0.51 -12.74
N GLU A 246 14.50 0.51 -12.19
CA GLU A 246 14.27 0.63 -10.74
C GLU A 246 13.66 -0.61 -10.05
N GLN A 247 12.84 -1.39 -10.77
CA GLN A 247 12.20 -2.60 -10.24
C GLN A 247 13.22 -3.71 -9.93
N ASP A 248 14.41 -3.62 -10.52
CA ASP A 248 15.53 -4.53 -10.27
C ASP A 248 16.18 -4.28 -8.89
N VAL A 249 15.76 -3.25 -8.14
CA VAL A 249 16.31 -2.95 -6.79
C VAL A 249 16.23 -4.15 -5.83
N LYS A 250 15.17 -4.97 -5.93
CA LYS A 250 15.02 -6.19 -5.12
C LYS A 250 16.07 -7.24 -5.48
N ILE A 251 16.43 -7.34 -6.76
CA ILE A 251 17.46 -8.24 -7.27
C ILE A 251 18.82 -7.76 -6.76
N ILE A 252 19.10 -6.45 -6.90
CA ILE A 252 20.35 -5.83 -6.43
C ILE A 252 20.51 -6.02 -4.91
N ARG A 253 19.45 -5.80 -4.13
CA ARG A 253 19.41 -6.08 -2.69
C ARG A 253 19.81 -7.52 -2.38
N ALA A 254 19.18 -8.50 -3.03
CA ALA A 254 19.53 -9.91 -2.84
C ALA A 254 20.99 -10.24 -3.24
N GLU A 255 21.52 -9.59 -4.27
CA GLU A 255 22.92 -9.76 -4.69
C GLU A 255 23.91 -9.20 -3.68
N VAL A 256 23.65 -8.01 -3.13
CA VAL A 256 24.46 -7.40 -2.06
C VAL A 256 24.44 -8.26 -0.80
N GLU A 257 23.26 -8.70 -0.38
CA GLU A 257 23.08 -9.59 0.78
C GLU A 257 23.91 -10.87 0.65
N LYS A 258 23.84 -11.50 -0.53
CA LYS A 258 24.58 -12.72 -0.82
C LYS A 258 26.10 -12.53 -0.84
N GLN A 259 26.58 -11.38 -1.33
CA GLN A 259 28.01 -11.14 -1.49
C GLN A 259 28.68 -10.60 -0.22
N PHE A 260 27.99 -9.74 0.52
CA PHE A 260 28.58 -8.95 1.60
C PHE A 260 27.85 -9.09 2.94
N GLY A 261 26.73 -9.81 3.01
CA GLY A 261 25.97 -10.04 4.23
C GLY A 261 24.76 -9.11 4.39
N SER A 262 23.91 -9.42 5.36
CA SER A 262 22.64 -8.72 5.61
C SER A 262 22.78 -7.31 6.20
N ASP A 263 23.96 -6.95 6.69
CA ASP A 263 24.18 -5.68 7.40
C ASP A 263 24.16 -4.45 6.45
N LEU A 264 24.19 -4.70 5.12
CA LEU A 264 24.26 -3.67 4.08
C LEU A 264 22.94 -3.53 3.28
N VAL A 265 21.81 -4.03 3.78
CA VAL A 265 20.61 -4.28 2.93
C VAL A 265 19.25 -4.08 3.59
#